data_AF-A0A6L5GUN0-F1
#
_entry.id   AF-A0A6L5GUN0-F1
#
_cell.length_a   1.000
_cell.length_b   1.000
_cell.length_c   1.000
_cell.angle_alpha   90.00
_cell.angle_beta   90.00
_cell.angle_gamma   90.00
#
_symmetry.space_group_name_H-M   'P 1'
#
loop_
_entity.id
_entity.type
_entity.pdbx_description
1 polymer ?
#
loop_
_entity_poly.entity_id
_entity_poly.type
_entity_poly.pdbx_seq_one_letter_code
_entity_poly.pdbx_strand_id
1 'polypeptide(L)'
;MQFFKVKESNLNSDLKGGNEILIYSLLEDRMQASTKNKDFFSKKFNDYYVIYTRDELAMKLGVNVSTITEVFKRLVKKGYLVMKHQFNGATKLFLPKFENETNPEANNGNVKREIQRPEIGKPNSSRTLNSNKQITDNTNDTCSRTNSPKDSNITQKPVVQKPDQNKVIKQAELDVIANSLVTKVHLPKQAVNIMKTFSFGDPKKLYAYAGLLFKAKSAVSKQAKSIQNAQEALSFELNTDYQETLDTDLKRIIVLANKKTSQPDGYMMASLMDMFQNKVNDYCSHDVQSVIG
;
A
#
# COMPACT_ATOMS: atom_id res chain seq x y z
N MET A 1 -28.87 25.61 22.40
CA MET A 1 -28.84 24.17 22.01
C MET A 1 -28.80 24.09 20.50
N GLN A 2 -27.92 23.27 19.93
CA GLN A 2 -27.81 23.10 18.49
C GLN A 2 -28.40 21.73 18.11
N PHE A 3 -29.39 21.75 17.23
CA PHE A 3 -30.07 20.55 16.76
C PHE A 3 -29.60 20.22 15.35
N PHE A 4 -29.46 18.93 15.03
CA PHE A 4 -29.24 18.46 13.66
C PHE A 4 -30.53 17.79 13.17
N LYS A 5 -30.83 17.93 11.87
CA LYS A 5 -32.05 17.40 11.28
C LYS A 5 -31.89 15.91 10.97
N VAL A 6 -32.86 15.10 11.38
CA VAL A 6 -32.98 13.69 10.96
C VAL A 6 -34.10 13.63 9.94
N LYS A 7 -33.80 13.26 8.69
CA LYS A 7 -34.81 13.09 7.64
C LYS A 7 -35.61 11.81 7.87
N GLU A 8 -36.92 11.86 7.65
CA GLU A 8 -37.81 10.70 7.77
C GLU A 8 -37.47 9.61 6.73
N SER A 9 -36.94 10.00 5.56
CA SER A 9 -36.40 9.06 4.57
C SER A 9 -35.28 8.17 5.11
N ASN A 10 -34.50 8.65 6.10
CA ASN A 10 -33.47 7.84 6.75
C ASN A 10 -34.09 6.80 7.72
N LEU A 11 -35.26 7.08 8.30
CA LEU A 11 -36.00 6.16 9.17
C LEU A 11 -36.66 5.03 8.39
N ASN A 12 -37.11 5.31 7.16
CA ASN A 12 -37.74 4.34 6.25
C ASN A 12 -36.73 3.63 5.31
N SER A 13 -35.43 3.81 5.56
CA SER A 13 -34.36 3.24 4.74
C SER A 13 -33.82 1.92 5.30
N ASP A 14 -32.84 1.31 4.63
CA ASP A 14 -32.14 0.11 5.11
C ASP A 14 -31.29 0.36 6.39
N LEU A 15 -31.28 1.57 6.94
CA LEU A 15 -30.58 1.96 8.16
C LEU A 15 -31.37 1.53 9.40
N LYS A 16 -31.19 0.28 9.83
CA LYS A 16 -31.93 -0.31 10.96
C LYS A 16 -31.38 0.05 12.35
N GLY A 17 -30.19 0.65 12.46
CA GLY A 17 -29.59 0.98 13.76
C GLY A 17 -29.75 2.46 14.11
N GLY A 18 -30.22 2.79 15.33
CA GLY A 18 -30.35 4.17 15.80
C GLY A 18 -29.06 4.98 15.66
N ASN A 19 -27.91 4.39 16.00
CA ASN A 19 -26.60 5.01 15.80
C ASN A 19 -26.26 5.21 14.31
N GLU A 20 -26.72 4.34 13.41
CA GLU A 20 -26.51 4.52 11.97
C GLU A 20 -27.25 5.73 11.44
N ILE A 21 -28.52 5.89 11.85
CA ILE A 21 -29.38 7.00 11.46
C ILE A 21 -28.80 8.32 11.98
N LEU A 22 -28.38 8.37 13.25
CA LEU A 22 -27.82 9.56 13.87
C LEU A 22 -26.49 9.98 13.20
N ILE A 23 -25.59 9.02 12.97
CA ILE A 23 -24.29 9.30 12.32
C ILE A 23 -24.52 9.77 10.89
N TYR A 24 -25.38 9.09 10.12
CA TYR A 24 -25.65 9.48 8.74
C TYR A 24 -26.31 10.87 8.67
N SER A 25 -27.29 11.15 9.54
CA SER A 25 -27.95 12.47 9.60
C SER A 25 -26.97 13.60 9.95
N LEU A 26 -26.02 13.34 10.86
CA LEU A 26 -24.98 14.30 11.19
C LEU A 26 -24.03 14.56 10.00
N LEU A 27 -23.73 13.53 9.21
CA LEU A 27 -22.96 13.68 7.98
C LEU A 27 -23.74 14.46 6.91
N GLU A 28 -25.05 14.26 6.79
CA GLU A 28 -25.91 15.00 5.87
C GLU A 28 -25.99 16.49 6.23
N ASP A 29 -26.19 16.82 7.51
CA ASP A 29 -26.21 18.20 8.00
C ASP A 29 -24.89 18.92 7.69
N ARG A 30 -23.77 18.23 7.91
CA ARG A 30 -22.46 18.76 7.54
C ARG A 30 -22.26 18.84 6.03
N MET A 31 -22.82 17.92 5.26
CA MET A 31 -22.75 17.94 3.80
C MET A 31 -23.50 19.16 3.24
N GLN A 32 -24.65 19.53 3.82
CA GLN A 32 -25.36 20.77 3.46
C GLN A 32 -24.51 22.02 3.71
N ALA A 33 -23.69 22.03 4.76
CA ALA A 33 -22.73 23.10 4.99
C ALA A 33 -21.57 23.05 3.97
N SER A 34 -21.06 21.85 3.66
CA SER A 34 -20.02 21.65 2.63
C SER A 34 -20.48 22.12 1.25
N THR A 35 -21.73 21.89 0.86
CA THR A 35 -22.22 22.26 -0.48
C THR A 35 -22.36 23.76 -0.68
N LYS A 36 -22.40 24.53 0.41
CA LYS A 36 -22.35 26.00 0.38
C LYS A 36 -20.93 26.55 0.23
N ASN A 37 -19.90 25.73 0.44
CA ASN A 37 -18.50 26.14 0.36
C ASN A 37 -17.76 25.40 -0.77
N LYS A 38 -17.22 26.17 -1.72
CA LYS A 38 -16.50 25.65 -2.90
C LYS A 38 -15.25 24.85 -2.54
N ASP A 39 -14.65 25.07 -1.37
CA ASP A 39 -13.44 24.37 -0.91
C ASP A 39 -13.69 22.89 -0.58
N PHE A 40 -14.95 22.51 -0.33
CA PHE A 40 -15.34 21.13 -0.04
C PHE A 40 -15.83 20.38 -1.29
N PHE A 41 -15.59 20.94 -2.48
CA PHE A 41 -15.86 20.28 -3.75
C PHE A 41 -14.61 19.57 -4.27
N SER A 42 -14.71 18.26 -4.52
CA SER A 42 -13.62 17.50 -5.10
C SER A 42 -13.75 17.43 -6.62
N LYS A 43 -13.03 18.30 -7.35
CA LYS A 43 -12.97 18.28 -8.84
C LYS A 43 -12.65 16.89 -9.43
N LYS A 44 -11.82 16.11 -8.74
CA LYS A 44 -11.43 14.74 -9.17
C LYS A 44 -12.59 13.74 -9.13
N PHE A 45 -13.53 13.90 -8.21
CA PHE A 45 -14.65 12.98 -8.00
C PHE A 45 -15.99 13.64 -8.39
N ASN A 46 -15.94 14.88 -8.87
CA ASN A 46 -17.07 15.72 -9.25
C ASN A 46 -18.19 15.77 -8.19
N ASP A 47 -17.81 15.75 -6.91
CA ASP A 47 -18.77 15.68 -5.81
C ASP A 47 -18.25 16.41 -4.56
N TYR A 48 -19.19 16.84 -3.71
CA TYR A 48 -18.91 17.44 -2.42
C TYR A 48 -18.53 16.37 -1.41
N TYR A 49 -17.66 16.74 -0.47
CA TYR A 49 -17.25 15.84 0.60
C TYR A 49 -17.35 16.51 1.97
N VAL A 50 -17.38 15.66 2.98
CA VAL A 50 -17.28 16.04 4.38
C VAL A 50 -15.96 15.53 4.93
N ILE A 51 -15.38 16.28 5.85
CA ILE A 51 -14.27 15.84 6.69
C ILE A 51 -14.81 15.71 8.10
N TYR A 52 -14.76 14.49 8.63
CA TYR A 52 -14.95 14.20 10.05
C TYR A 52 -13.97 13.13 10.48
N THR A 53 -13.33 13.35 11.63
CA THR A 53 -12.61 12.30 12.33
C THR A 53 -13.58 11.42 13.10
N ARG A 54 -13.16 10.19 13.40
CA ARG A 54 -13.99 9.27 14.19
C ARG A 54 -14.13 9.75 15.64
N ASP A 55 -13.09 10.40 16.15
CA ASP A 55 -13.06 10.94 17.51
C ASP A 55 -14.03 12.12 17.66
N GLU A 56 -14.10 13.03 16.68
CA GLU A 56 -15.08 14.12 16.67
C GLU A 56 -16.53 13.61 16.67
N LEU A 57 -16.81 12.55 15.90
CA LEU A 57 -18.14 11.92 15.85
C LEU A 57 -18.46 11.21 17.16
N ALA A 58 -17.49 10.51 17.74
CA ALA A 58 -17.62 9.83 19.03
C ALA A 58 -17.94 10.83 20.15
N MET A 59 -17.22 11.95 20.21
CA MET A 59 -17.47 13.02 21.19
C MET A 59 -18.84 13.68 21.01
N LYS A 60 -19.26 13.97 19.78
CA LYS A 60 -20.56 14.60 19.51
C LYS A 60 -21.76 13.72 19.84
N LEU A 61 -21.63 12.40 19.65
CA LEU A 61 -22.72 11.45 19.84
C LEU A 61 -22.64 10.70 21.17
N GLY A 62 -21.56 10.87 21.95
CA GLY A 62 -21.37 10.17 23.22
C GLY A 62 -21.20 8.65 23.06
N VAL A 63 -20.67 8.21 21.91
CA VAL A 63 -20.51 6.78 21.60
C VAL A 63 -19.04 6.42 21.42
N ASN A 64 -18.70 5.14 21.59
CA ASN A 64 -17.33 4.66 21.42
C ASN A 64 -16.88 4.78 19.95
N VAL A 65 -15.62 5.14 19.74
CA VAL A 65 -14.93 5.18 18.43
C VAL A 65 -15.06 3.85 17.68
N SER A 66 -15.04 2.73 18.40
CA SER A 66 -15.28 1.39 17.83
C SER A 66 -16.67 1.29 17.20
N THR A 67 -17.70 1.81 17.88
CA THR A 67 -19.08 1.85 17.38
C THR A 67 -19.20 2.72 16.14
N ILE A 68 -18.55 3.90 16.10
CA ILE A 68 -18.47 4.74 14.89
C ILE A 68 -17.84 3.96 13.73
N THR A 69 -16.77 3.22 14.01
CA THR A 69 -16.05 2.44 12.99
C THR A 69 -16.90 1.33 12.41
N GLU A 70 -17.65 0.62 13.25
CA GLU A 70 -18.61 -0.41 12.80
C GLU A 70 -19.73 0.19 11.96
N VAL A 71 -20.33 1.30 12.42
CA VAL A 71 -21.36 2.00 11.66
C VAL A 71 -20.82 2.45 10.30
N PHE A 72 -19.61 3.00 10.23
CA PHE A 72 -18.98 3.37 8.98
C PHE A 72 -18.84 2.18 8.03
N LYS A 73 -18.41 1.01 8.52
CA LYS A 73 -18.35 -0.21 7.70
C LYS A 73 -19.73 -0.60 7.17
N ARG A 74 -20.78 -0.51 8.01
CA ARG A 74 -22.16 -0.81 7.61
C ARG A 74 -22.69 0.18 6.58
N LEU A 75 -22.44 1.48 6.75
CA LEU A 75 -22.83 2.53 5.80
C LEU A 75 -22.12 2.38 4.45
N VAL A 76 -20.83 2.02 4.44
CA VAL A 76 -20.09 1.72 3.20
C VAL A 76 -20.67 0.51 2.50
N LYS A 77 -20.93 -0.59 3.23
CA LYS A 77 -21.52 -1.81 2.66
C LYS A 77 -22.89 -1.56 2.03
N LYS A 78 -23.69 -0.67 2.63
CA LYS A 78 -25.03 -0.28 2.13
C LYS A 78 -24.99 0.83 1.05
N GLY A 79 -23.80 1.32 0.69
CA GLY A 79 -23.61 2.36 -0.34
C GLY A 79 -24.00 3.78 0.09
N TYR A 80 -24.22 4.03 1.38
CA TYR A 80 -24.56 5.36 1.92
C TYR A 80 -23.31 6.23 2.12
N LEU A 81 -22.14 5.62 2.26
CA LEU A 81 -20.89 6.32 2.54
C LEU A 81 -19.76 5.80 1.64
N VAL A 82 -18.98 6.71 1.07
CA VAL A 82 -17.74 6.38 0.35
C VAL A 82 -16.59 7.13 1.00
N MET A 83 -15.61 6.39 1.51
CA MET A 83 -14.42 6.95 2.14
C MET A 83 -13.26 6.96 1.15
N LYS A 84 -12.60 8.12 0.99
CA LYS A 84 -11.35 8.25 0.21
C LYS A 84 -10.25 8.77 1.11
N HIS A 85 -9.28 7.90 1.41
CA HIS A 85 -8.10 8.26 2.18
C HIS A 85 -7.13 9.10 1.34
N GLN A 86 -6.54 10.11 1.96
CA GLN A 86 -5.50 10.94 1.37
C GLN A 86 -4.19 10.73 2.14
N PHE A 87 -3.07 10.71 1.44
CA PHE A 87 -1.75 10.43 2.03
C PHE A 87 -1.31 11.53 3.02
N ASN A 88 -1.64 12.79 2.73
CA ASN A 88 -1.27 13.97 3.55
C ASN A 88 -2.50 14.77 3.99
N GLY A 89 -3.65 14.13 4.19
CA GLY A 89 -4.88 14.86 4.48
C GLY A 89 -5.93 14.02 5.17
N ALA A 90 -6.94 14.71 5.71
CA ALA A 90 -8.06 14.05 6.34
C ALA A 90 -8.85 13.20 5.32
N THR A 91 -9.47 12.12 5.81
CA THR A 91 -10.27 11.24 4.95
C THR A 91 -11.48 12.01 4.44
N LYS A 92 -11.68 11.97 3.12
CA LYS A 92 -12.85 12.58 2.48
C LYS A 92 -14.02 11.61 2.51
N LEU A 93 -15.15 12.06 3.03
CA LEU A 93 -16.39 11.31 3.16
C LEU A 93 -17.39 11.82 2.12
N PHE A 94 -17.78 10.96 1.19
CA PHE A 94 -18.79 11.25 0.17
C PHE A 94 -20.08 10.50 0.53
N LEU A 95 -21.23 11.14 0.31
CA LEU A 95 -22.55 10.56 0.60
C LEU A 95 -23.31 10.40 -0.73
N PRO A 96 -23.20 9.24 -1.41
CA PRO A 96 -23.81 9.06 -2.74
C PRO A 96 -25.33 9.24 -2.75
N LYS A 97 -26.00 8.85 -1.65
CA LYS A 97 -27.46 8.95 -1.48
C LYS A 97 -27.92 10.29 -0.91
N PHE A 98 -27.04 11.29 -0.84
CA PHE A 98 -27.40 12.61 -0.35
C PHE A 98 -28.23 13.37 -1.39
N GLU A 99 -29.49 13.64 -1.05
CA GLU A 99 -30.38 14.49 -1.83
C GLU A 99 -30.18 15.95 -1.38
N ASN A 100 -29.74 16.77 -2.33
CA ASN A 100 -29.50 18.18 -2.11
C ASN A 100 -30.61 18.98 -2.80
N GLU A 101 -31.38 19.74 -2.03
CA GLU A 101 -32.54 20.51 -2.55
C GLU A 101 -32.12 21.70 -3.43
N THR A 102 -30.82 22.02 -3.56
CA THR A 102 -30.34 23.30 -4.08
C THR A 102 -29.63 23.26 -5.45
N ASN A 103 -29.82 22.23 -6.27
CA ASN A 103 -29.40 22.30 -7.68
C ASN A 103 -30.32 21.48 -8.62
N PRO A 104 -31.20 22.14 -9.40
CA PRO A 104 -32.08 21.47 -10.37
C PRO A 104 -31.35 20.84 -11.57
N GLU A 105 -30.10 21.22 -11.85
CA GLU A 105 -29.38 20.75 -13.05
C GLU A 105 -28.89 19.29 -12.97
N ALA A 106 -29.01 18.64 -11.81
CA ALA A 106 -28.68 17.21 -11.65
C ALA A 106 -29.92 16.30 -11.62
N ASN A 107 -31.13 16.84 -11.76
CA ASN A 107 -32.38 16.11 -11.53
C ASN A 107 -33.10 15.62 -12.80
N ASN A 108 -32.53 15.79 -13.99
CA ASN A 108 -33.11 15.23 -15.22
C ASN A 108 -32.25 14.08 -15.77
N GLY A 109 -32.58 12.88 -15.31
CA GLY A 109 -32.12 11.63 -15.89
C GLY A 109 -31.89 10.59 -14.83
N ASN A 110 -32.64 9.49 -14.87
CA ASN A 110 -32.46 8.27 -14.09
C ASN A 110 -31.07 7.65 -14.31
N VAL A 111 -30.02 8.28 -13.80
CA VAL A 111 -28.67 7.74 -13.76
C VAL A 111 -28.40 7.41 -12.31
N LYS A 112 -28.44 6.12 -11.98
CA LYS A 112 -27.81 5.58 -10.78
C LYS A 112 -26.50 6.34 -10.56
N ARG A 113 -26.33 6.98 -9.39
CA ARG A 113 -25.03 7.50 -8.93
C ARG A 113 -24.10 6.32 -8.64
N GLU A 114 -23.76 5.58 -9.68
CA GLU A 114 -22.67 4.61 -9.68
C GLU A 114 -21.40 5.42 -9.88
N ILE A 115 -20.65 5.60 -8.79
CA ILE A 115 -19.28 6.10 -8.88
C ILE A 115 -18.53 5.05 -9.71
N GLN A 116 -18.38 5.30 -11.01
CA GLN A 116 -17.71 4.39 -11.92
C GLN A 116 -16.30 4.09 -11.39
N ARG A 117 -16.05 2.80 -11.17
CA ARG A 117 -14.71 2.24 -11.04
C ARG A 117 -14.00 2.55 -12.37
N PRO A 118 -12.83 3.21 -12.39
CA PRO A 118 -12.16 3.48 -13.67
C PRO A 118 -11.88 2.15 -14.38
N GLU A 119 -12.41 2.00 -15.59
CA GLU A 119 -12.01 0.93 -16.49
C GLU A 119 -10.51 1.02 -16.74
N ILE A 120 -9.86 -0.15 -16.74
CA ILE A 120 -8.44 -0.29 -17.10
C ILE A 120 -8.34 -0.10 -18.61
N GLY A 121 -8.27 1.17 -19.03
CA GLY A 121 -7.97 1.54 -20.41
C GLY A 121 -6.54 1.13 -20.77
N LYS A 122 -6.41 0.32 -21.83
CA LYS A 122 -5.14 -0.01 -22.48
C LYS A 122 -4.35 1.28 -22.78
N PRO A 123 -3.04 1.36 -22.50
CA PRO A 123 -2.29 2.56 -22.82
C PRO A 123 -1.93 2.55 -24.32
N ASN A 124 -2.71 3.26 -25.13
CA ASN A 124 -2.22 3.80 -26.39
C ASN A 124 -1.35 5.02 -26.06
N SER A 125 -0.03 4.87 -26.08
CA SER A 125 0.91 5.98 -25.97
C SER A 125 1.58 6.19 -27.32
N SER A 126 1.03 7.12 -28.10
CA SER A 126 1.76 7.83 -29.15
C SER A 126 1.73 9.32 -28.81
N ARG A 127 2.70 9.78 -28.01
CA ARG A 127 3.09 11.18 -28.01
C ARG A 127 4.57 11.33 -27.66
N THR A 128 5.36 11.40 -28.71
CA THR A 128 6.71 11.96 -28.75
C THR A 128 6.69 13.39 -28.20
N LEU A 129 7.59 13.69 -27.27
CA LEU A 129 7.98 15.04 -26.93
C LEU A 129 9.51 15.06 -26.87
N ASN A 130 10.09 15.55 -27.97
CA ASN A 130 11.48 15.94 -28.07
C ASN A 130 11.81 16.96 -26.99
N SER A 131 12.88 16.72 -26.25
CA SER A 131 13.64 17.80 -25.62
C SER A 131 15.12 17.50 -25.78
N ASN A 132 15.75 18.32 -26.61
CA ASN A 132 17.19 18.39 -26.81
C ASN A 132 17.89 18.65 -25.48
N LYS A 133 18.80 17.77 -25.08
CA LYS A 133 20.02 18.15 -24.36
C LYS A 133 21.19 17.36 -24.93
N GLN A 134 21.97 18.05 -25.75
CA GLN A 134 23.34 17.68 -26.07
C GLN A 134 24.13 17.61 -24.76
N ILE A 135 24.72 16.45 -24.49
CA ILE A 135 25.87 16.33 -23.62
C ILE A 135 26.98 15.82 -24.53
N THR A 136 28.05 16.60 -24.59
CA THR A 136 29.26 16.38 -25.37
C THR A 136 30.13 15.32 -24.71
N ASP A 137 30.28 14.18 -25.35
CA ASP A 137 31.33 13.21 -25.02
C ASP A 137 32.59 13.54 -25.81
N ASN A 138 33.57 14.16 -25.14
CA ASN A 138 34.93 14.26 -25.67
C ASN A 138 35.64 12.91 -25.46
N THR A 139 35.56 12.04 -26.47
CA THR A 139 36.41 10.86 -26.58
C THR A 139 37.48 11.16 -27.63
N ASN A 140 38.70 11.45 -27.19
CA ASN A 140 39.86 11.57 -28.07
C ASN A 140 40.39 10.17 -28.37
N ASP A 141 39.87 9.55 -29.43
CA ASP A 141 40.56 8.48 -30.14
C ASP A 141 41.61 9.10 -31.06
N THR A 142 42.88 8.78 -30.85
CA THR A 142 43.93 8.96 -31.86
C THR A 142 44.71 7.68 -31.98
N CYS A 143 44.50 7.00 -33.11
CA CYS A 143 45.35 5.93 -33.60
C CYS A 143 46.78 6.46 -33.83
N SER A 144 47.79 5.71 -33.40
CA SER A 144 49.07 5.63 -34.13
C SER A 144 49.81 4.34 -33.79
N ARG A 145 50.27 3.72 -34.87
CA ARG A 145 50.94 2.43 -34.97
C ARG A 145 52.46 2.63 -34.86
N THR A 146 53.14 1.55 -34.46
CA THR A 146 54.57 1.22 -34.71
C THR A 146 55.66 1.99 -33.93
N ASN A 147 56.32 1.30 -32.97
CA ASN A 147 57.67 0.74 -33.13
C ASN A 147 58.20 0.16 -31.78
N SER A 148 58.65 -1.10 -31.80
CA SER A 148 59.62 -1.67 -30.83
C SER A 148 61.00 -1.00 -31.10
N PRO A 149 61.99 -0.92 -30.18
CA PRO A 149 62.46 -2.02 -29.32
C PRO A 149 63.06 -1.65 -27.93
N LYS A 150 63.44 -2.73 -27.21
CA LYS A 150 64.42 -2.84 -26.11
C LYS A 150 63.96 -2.71 -24.65
N ASP A 151 64.09 -3.87 -24.00
CA ASP A 151 64.48 -4.16 -22.61
C ASP A 151 64.86 -2.98 -21.72
N SER A 152 64.23 -2.93 -20.55
CA SER A 152 64.84 -2.58 -19.26
C SER A 152 63.90 -2.99 -18.11
N ASN A 153 64.35 -3.92 -17.29
CA ASN A 153 63.69 -4.39 -16.06
C ASN A 153 63.43 -3.25 -15.07
N ILE A 154 62.17 -2.97 -14.69
CA ILE A 154 61.82 -2.45 -13.36
C ILE A 154 60.50 -3.06 -12.89
N THR A 155 60.60 -3.81 -11.81
CA THR A 155 59.57 -4.44 -10.97
C THR A 155 58.30 -3.59 -10.81
N GLN A 156 57.18 -4.01 -11.41
CA GLN A 156 55.85 -3.53 -10.99
C GLN A 156 55.44 -4.29 -9.72
N LYS A 157 55.56 -3.60 -8.58
CA LYS A 157 54.81 -3.94 -7.37
C LYS A 157 53.32 -4.06 -7.72
N PRO A 158 52.59 -5.05 -7.17
CA PRO A 158 51.15 -5.13 -7.39
C PRO A 158 50.52 -3.85 -6.82
N VAL A 159 49.79 -3.13 -7.67
CA VAL A 159 48.89 -2.07 -7.21
C VAL A 159 47.78 -2.76 -6.44
N VAL A 160 47.99 -2.96 -5.15
CA VAL A 160 46.94 -3.30 -4.20
C VAL A 160 46.02 -2.10 -4.18
N GLN A 161 44.98 -2.13 -5.01
CA GLN A 161 43.83 -1.25 -4.86
C GLN A 161 43.27 -1.53 -3.47
N LYS A 162 43.53 -0.64 -2.51
CA LYS A 162 42.89 -0.70 -1.20
C LYS A 162 41.38 -0.77 -1.44
N PRO A 163 40.68 -1.78 -0.90
CA PRO A 163 39.25 -1.85 -1.07
C PRO A 163 38.64 -0.56 -0.52
N ASP A 164 37.76 0.06 -1.29
CA ASP A 164 36.99 1.23 -0.86
C ASP A 164 36.34 0.88 0.49
N GLN A 165 36.87 1.47 1.57
CA GLN A 165 36.48 1.15 2.94
C GLN A 165 34.98 1.32 3.12
N ASN A 166 34.37 2.26 2.39
CA ASN A 166 32.95 2.53 2.43
C ASN A 166 32.12 1.38 1.81
N LYS A 167 32.64 0.74 0.76
CA LYS A 167 32.03 -0.44 0.14
C LYS A 167 32.14 -1.66 1.05
N VAL A 168 33.28 -1.83 1.73
CA VAL A 168 33.49 -2.91 2.71
C VAL A 168 32.55 -2.76 3.91
N ILE A 169 32.40 -1.54 4.44
CA ILE A 169 31.51 -1.25 5.56
C ILE A 169 30.05 -1.56 5.19
N LYS A 170 29.56 -1.07 4.03
CA LYS A 170 28.19 -1.37 3.57
C LYS A 170 27.94 -2.86 3.36
N GLN A 171 28.94 -3.59 2.86
CA GLN A 171 28.82 -5.03 2.69
C GLN A 171 28.73 -5.75 4.04
N ALA A 172 29.57 -5.36 5.01
CA ALA A 172 29.50 -5.88 6.36
C ALA A 172 28.15 -5.57 7.05
N GLU A 173 27.63 -4.36 6.89
CA GLU A 173 26.29 -3.99 7.39
C GLU A 173 25.18 -4.85 6.77
N LEU A 174 25.23 -5.06 5.45
CA LEU A 174 24.30 -5.96 4.76
C LEU A 174 24.36 -7.38 5.30
N ASP A 175 25.57 -7.89 5.55
CA ASP A 175 25.77 -9.25 6.05
C ASP A 175 25.27 -9.40 7.49
N VAL A 176 25.46 -8.38 8.33
CA VAL A 176 24.91 -8.36 9.70
C VAL A 176 23.37 -8.38 9.68
N ILE A 177 22.75 -7.57 8.82
CA ILE A 177 21.28 -7.55 8.67
C ILE A 177 20.80 -8.91 8.15
N ALA A 178 21.40 -9.41 7.06
CA ALA A 178 21.03 -10.69 6.46
C ALA A 178 21.14 -11.85 7.46
N ASN A 179 22.26 -11.93 8.20
CA ASN A 179 22.45 -12.95 9.23
C ASN A 179 21.40 -12.82 10.32
N SER A 180 21.09 -11.61 10.80
CA SER A 180 20.06 -11.41 11.82
C SER A 180 18.68 -11.87 11.36
N LEU A 181 18.33 -11.65 10.09
CA LEU A 181 17.05 -12.09 9.53
C LEU A 181 16.94 -13.63 9.49
N VAL A 182 18.03 -14.32 9.18
CA VAL A 182 18.07 -15.79 9.17
C VAL A 182 18.08 -16.35 10.60
N THR A 183 18.97 -15.87 11.46
CA THR A 183 19.23 -16.53 12.75
C THR A 183 18.29 -16.11 13.87
N LYS A 184 17.76 -14.87 13.85
CA LYS A 184 16.89 -14.37 14.94
C LYS A 184 15.41 -14.45 14.60
N VAL A 185 15.08 -14.40 13.31
CA VAL A 185 13.68 -14.35 12.85
C VAL A 185 13.33 -15.54 11.95
N HIS A 186 14.26 -16.48 11.82
CA HIS A 186 14.09 -17.76 11.13
C HIS A 186 13.57 -17.62 9.69
N LEU A 187 13.95 -16.52 9.01
CA LEU A 187 13.64 -16.39 7.60
C LEU A 187 14.49 -17.36 6.76
N PRO A 188 13.89 -18.00 5.74
CA PRO A 188 14.62 -18.82 4.79
C PRO A 188 15.80 -18.08 4.18
N LYS A 189 16.98 -18.72 4.17
CA LYS A 189 18.22 -18.10 3.65
C LYS A 189 18.07 -17.63 2.21
N GLN A 190 17.33 -18.39 1.38
CA GLN A 190 17.06 -18.02 0.00
C GLN A 190 16.22 -16.74 -0.10
N ALA A 191 15.18 -16.60 0.71
CA ALA A 191 14.35 -15.40 0.79
C ALA A 191 15.16 -14.16 1.20
N VAL A 192 16.05 -14.30 2.19
CA VAL A 192 16.96 -13.21 2.60
C VAL A 192 17.93 -12.84 1.48
N ASN A 193 18.48 -13.83 0.77
CA ASN A 193 19.36 -13.59 -0.37
C ASN A 193 18.66 -12.83 -1.52
N ILE A 194 17.39 -13.13 -1.79
CA ILE A 194 16.57 -12.38 -2.74
C ILE A 194 16.48 -10.91 -2.32
N MET A 195 16.06 -10.63 -1.07
CA MET A 195 15.96 -9.25 -0.57
C MET A 195 17.32 -8.52 -0.64
N LYS A 196 18.41 -9.20 -0.25
CA LYS A 196 19.78 -8.66 -0.32
C LYS A 196 20.19 -8.33 -1.76
N THR A 197 19.90 -9.21 -2.72
CA THR A 197 20.20 -9.01 -4.14
C THR A 197 19.48 -7.78 -4.69
N PHE A 198 18.18 -7.66 -4.44
CA PHE A 198 17.38 -6.52 -4.90
C PHE A 198 17.63 -5.22 -4.12
N SER A 199 18.39 -5.28 -3.03
CA SER A 199 18.84 -4.08 -2.31
C SER A 199 20.03 -3.41 -3.00
N PHE A 200 20.65 -4.04 -4.00
CA PHE A 200 21.76 -3.48 -4.79
C PHE A 200 22.91 -2.89 -3.96
N GLY A 201 23.27 -3.56 -2.85
CA GLY A 201 24.36 -3.09 -1.99
C GLY A 201 23.97 -2.00 -0.97
N ASP A 202 22.68 -1.66 -0.85
CA ASP A 202 22.18 -0.68 0.12
C ASP A 202 21.55 -1.34 1.37
N PRO A 203 22.21 -1.26 2.55
CA PRO A 203 21.67 -1.77 3.80
C PRO A 203 20.28 -1.22 4.17
N LYS A 204 20.00 0.06 3.82
CA LYS A 204 18.72 0.69 4.15
C LYS A 204 17.58 0.09 3.35
N LYS A 205 17.82 -0.28 2.08
CA LYS A 205 16.83 -0.98 1.26
C LYS A 205 16.54 -2.38 1.78
N LEU A 206 17.58 -3.12 2.21
CA LEU A 206 17.38 -4.46 2.80
C LEU A 206 16.52 -4.36 4.07
N TYR A 207 16.82 -3.39 4.92
CA TYR A 207 16.03 -3.12 6.12
C TYR A 207 14.59 -2.71 5.77
N ALA A 208 14.38 -1.91 4.73
CA ALA A 208 13.05 -1.51 4.28
C ALA A 208 12.23 -2.72 3.79
N TYR A 209 12.82 -3.63 3.00
CA TYR A 209 12.15 -4.85 2.55
C TYR A 209 11.76 -5.76 3.71
N ALA A 210 12.68 -6.00 4.65
CA ALA A 210 12.38 -6.75 5.86
C ALA A 210 11.27 -6.06 6.68
N GLY A 211 11.34 -4.74 6.82
CA GLY A 211 10.34 -3.94 7.51
C GLY A 211 8.94 -4.06 6.90
N LEU A 212 8.83 -4.04 5.56
CA LEU A 212 7.57 -4.25 4.85
C LEU A 212 7.02 -5.66 5.07
N LEU A 213 7.88 -6.69 4.99
CA LEU A 213 7.52 -8.07 5.25
C LEU A 213 6.89 -8.25 6.64
N PHE A 214 7.56 -7.74 7.69
CA PHE A 214 7.07 -7.86 9.06
C PHE A 214 5.84 -7.00 9.33
N LYS A 215 5.74 -5.81 8.73
CA LYS A 215 4.55 -4.97 8.82
C LYS A 215 3.34 -5.67 8.20
N ALA A 216 3.50 -6.28 7.02
CA ALA A 216 2.45 -7.04 6.36
C ALA A 216 2.01 -8.25 7.20
N LYS A 217 2.96 -9.06 7.67
CA LYS A 217 2.70 -10.19 8.58
C LYS A 217 1.93 -9.75 9.83
N SER A 218 2.37 -8.66 10.47
CA SER A 218 1.71 -8.13 11.67
C SER A 218 0.29 -7.62 11.38
N ALA A 219 0.09 -6.98 10.23
CA ALA A 219 -1.23 -6.51 9.81
C ALA A 219 -2.20 -7.68 9.61
N VAL A 220 -1.78 -8.74 8.91
CA VAL A 220 -2.59 -9.96 8.72
C VAL A 220 -2.81 -10.69 10.03
N SER A 221 -1.79 -10.83 10.87
CA SER A 221 -1.93 -11.42 12.21
C SER A 221 -2.98 -10.70 13.07
N LYS A 222 -3.06 -9.36 12.99
CA LYS A 222 -4.10 -8.58 13.69
C LYS A 222 -5.50 -8.83 13.13
N GLN A 223 -5.62 -9.06 11.82
CA GLN A 223 -6.89 -9.35 11.16
C GLN A 223 -7.37 -10.78 11.43
N ALA A 224 -6.43 -11.73 11.52
CA ALA A 224 -6.70 -13.15 11.70
C ALA A 224 -6.79 -13.60 13.17
N LYS A 225 -6.88 -12.68 14.14
CA LYS A 225 -6.90 -13.01 15.58
C LYS A 225 -8.03 -13.98 15.98
N SER A 226 -9.15 -13.96 15.27
CA SER A 226 -10.30 -14.83 15.53
C SER A 226 -10.24 -16.15 14.76
N ILE A 227 -9.20 -16.38 13.95
CA ILE A 227 -9.04 -17.59 13.14
C ILE A 227 -8.13 -18.55 13.90
N GLN A 228 -8.60 -19.78 14.11
CA GLN A 228 -7.84 -20.85 14.75
C GLN A 228 -6.59 -21.18 13.91
N ASN A 229 -5.45 -21.39 14.57
CA ASN A 229 -4.15 -21.73 13.97
C ASN A 229 -3.53 -20.66 13.05
N ALA A 230 -4.12 -19.46 12.96
CA ALA A 230 -3.57 -18.38 12.14
C ALA A 230 -2.18 -17.90 12.61
N GLN A 231 -1.84 -18.08 13.90
CA GLN A 231 -0.49 -17.78 14.39
C GLN A 231 0.55 -18.77 13.86
N GLU A 232 0.20 -20.05 13.75
CA GLU A 232 1.06 -21.10 13.22
C GLU A 232 1.24 -20.92 11.70
N ALA A 233 0.14 -20.65 10.98
CA ALA A 233 0.16 -20.36 9.55
C ALA A 233 1.04 -19.16 9.17
N LEU A 234 1.17 -18.18 10.07
CA LEU A 234 2.03 -17.01 9.88
C LEU A 234 3.45 -17.23 10.43
N SER A 235 3.72 -18.27 11.20
CA SER A 235 5.04 -18.51 11.77
C SER A 235 6.01 -19.02 10.71
N PHE A 236 7.14 -18.34 10.52
CA PHE A 236 8.20 -18.80 9.60
C PHE A 236 8.90 -20.07 10.11
N GLU A 237 8.80 -20.36 11.40
CA GLU A 237 9.38 -21.55 12.03
C GLU A 237 8.46 -22.77 11.90
N LEU A 238 7.14 -22.56 12.05
CA LEU A 238 6.17 -23.66 12.10
C LEU A 238 5.60 -23.98 10.73
N ASN A 239 5.37 -22.97 9.88
CA ASN A 239 4.85 -23.17 8.54
C ASN A 239 6.01 -23.42 7.55
N THR A 240 6.28 -24.69 7.29
CA THR A 240 7.38 -25.16 6.43
C THR A 240 7.25 -24.70 4.98
N ASP A 241 6.04 -24.41 4.49
CA ASP A 241 5.81 -23.86 3.14
C ASP A 241 6.66 -22.61 2.86
N TYR A 242 6.91 -21.78 3.87
CA TYR A 242 7.71 -20.58 3.67
C TYR A 242 9.14 -20.90 3.26
N GLN A 243 9.68 -22.08 3.61
CA GLN A 243 11.02 -22.49 3.19
C GLN A 243 11.09 -22.71 1.68
N GLU A 244 9.98 -23.11 1.05
CA GLU A 244 9.93 -23.44 -0.38
C GLU A 244 9.40 -22.31 -1.26
N THR A 245 8.48 -21.47 -0.75
CA THR A 245 7.78 -20.49 -1.61
C THR A 245 8.16 -19.04 -1.38
N LEU A 246 8.68 -18.68 -0.21
CA LEU A 246 8.83 -17.28 0.19
C LEU A 246 9.83 -16.50 -0.68
N ASP A 247 10.92 -17.15 -1.13
CA ASP A 247 11.92 -16.52 -2.00
C ASP A 247 11.32 -16.17 -3.38
N THR A 248 10.52 -17.08 -3.94
CA THR A 248 9.83 -16.92 -5.22
C THR A 248 8.78 -15.83 -5.14
N ASP A 249 7.99 -15.82 -4.06
CA ASP A 249 6.99 -14.78 -3.81
C ASP A 249 7.66 -13.41 -3.63
N LEU A 250 8.72 -13.30 -2.83
CA LEU A 250 9.46 -12.04 -2.65
C LEU A 250 10.08 -11.56 -3.95
N LYS A 251 10.71 -12.44 -4.73
CA LYS A 251 11.28 -12.09 -6.04
C LYS A 251 10.21 -11.54 -6.96
N ARG A 252 9.06 -12.22 -7.07
CA ARG A 252 7.92 -11.77 -7.88
C ARG A 252 7.42 -10.41 -7.42
N ILE A 253 7.15 -10.24 -6.13
CA ILE A 253 6.62 -9.00 -5.56
C ILE A 253 7.58 -7.83 -5.78
N ILE A 254 8.86 -8.01 -5.48
CA ILE A 254 9.87 -6.94 -5.59
C ILE A 254 10.06 -6.52 -7.05
N VAL A 255 10.13 -7.48 -7.99
CA VAL A 255 10.26 -7.17 -9.42
C VAL A 255 9.03 -6.43 -9.94
N LEU A 256 7.82 -6.90 -9.59
CA LEU A 256 6.59 -6.27 -10.05
C LEU A 256 6.41 -4.86 -9.48
N ALA A 257 6.71 -4.67 -8.19
CA ALA A 257 6.64 -3.37 -7.54
C ALA A 257 7.57 -2.36 -8.22
N ASN A 258 8.82 -2.73 -8.50
CA ASN A 258 9.77 -1.81 -9.14
C ASN A 258 9.47 -1.58 -10.63
N LYS A 259 8.78 -2.51 -11.31
CA LYS A 259 8.49 -2.40 -12.75
C LYS A 259 7.16 -1.70 -13.08
N LYS A 260 6.11 -1.92 -12.27
CA LYS A 260 4.72 -1.59 -12.65
C LYS A 260 4.14 -0.36 -11.97
N THR A 261 4.80 0.22 -10.98
CA THR A 261 4.24 1.32 -10.18
C THR A 261 5.27 2.40 -9.88
N SER A 262 4.79 3.64 -9.79
CA SER A 262 5.55 4.77 -9.25
C SER A 262 5.65 4.74 -7.72
N GLN A 263 4.89 3.85 -7.05
CA GLN A 263 4.88 3.65 -5.61
C GLN A 263 5.18 2.18 -5.25
N PRO A 264 6.45 1.75 -5.31
CA PRO A 264 6.84 0.35 -5.09
C PRO A 264 6.45 -0.17 -3.70
N ASP A 265 6.69 0.61 -2.64
CA ASP A 265 6.46 0.20 -1.25
C ASP A 265 4.99 -0.10 -0.97
N GLY A 266 4.07 0.73 -1.49
CA GLY A 266 2.63 0.52 -1.32
C GLY A 266 2.15 -0.74 -2.02
N TYR A 267 2.68 -1.02 -3.22
CA TYR A 267 2.39 -2.26 -3.95
C TYR A 267 2.99 -3.49 -3.25
N MET A 268 4.22 -3.41 -2.77
CA MET A 268 4.85 -4.48 -1.99
C MET A 268 4.03 -4.80 -0.75
N MET A 269 3.64 -3.79 0.03
CA MET A 269 2.84 -3.97 1.24
C MET A 269 1.52 -4.71 0.93
N ALA A 270 0.78 -4.25 -0.08
CA ALA A 270 -0.48 -4.89 -0.47
C ALA A 270 -0.28 -6.34 -0.93
N SER A 271 0.75 -6.59 -1.75
CA SER A 271 1.03 -7.93 -2.28
C SER A 271 1.52 -8.90 -1.19
N LEU A 272 2.30 -8.41 -0.23
CA LEU A 272 2.74 -9.20 0.92
C LEU A 272 1.57 -9.53 1.86
N MET A 273 0.66 -8.57 2.08
CA MET A 273 -0.56 -8.84 2.86
C MET A 273 -1.44 -9.90 2.19
N ASP A 274 -1.62 -9.82 0.88
CA ASP A 274 -2.38 -10.81 0.10
C ASP A 274 -1.73 -12.20 0.21
N MET A 275 -0.41 -12.29 0.02
CA MET A 275 0.36 -13.53 0.19
C MET A 275 0.15 -14.17 1.58
N PHE A 276 0.29 -13.38 2.65
CA PHE A 276 0.08 -13.88 4.02
C PHE A 276 -1.37 -14.28 4.28
N GLN A 277 -2.34 -13.53 3.75
CA GLN A 277 -3.75 -13.87 3.90
C GLN A 277 -4.09 -15.18 3.20
N ASN A 278 -3.56 -15.40 1.99
CA ASN A 278 -3.73 -16.65 1.25
C ASN A 278 -3.09 -17.82 2.03
N LYS A 279 -1.88 -17.65 2.57
CA LYS A 279 -1.25 -18.68 3.42
C LYS A 279 -2.07 -19.02 4.67
N VAL A 280 -2.68 -18.03 5.33
CA VAL A 280 -3.59 -18.29 6.45
C VAL A 280 -4.81 -19.08 5.99
N ASN A 281 -5.44 -18.67 4.89
CA ASN A 281 -6.63 -19.35 4.38
C ASN A 281 -6.33 -20.80 3.96
N ASP A 282 -5.21 -21.04 3.27
CA ASP A 282 -4.81 -22.36 2.80
C ASP A 282 -4.49 -23.29 3.98
N TYR A 283 -3.68 -22.83 4.93
CA TYR A 283 -3.30 -23.59 6.12
C TYR A 283 -4.52 -23.99 6.96
N CYS A 284 -5.44 -23.03 7.21
CA CYS A 284 -6.67 -23.30 7.95
C CYS A 284 -7.65 -24.22 7.19
N SER A 285 -7.59 -24.26 5.85
CA SER A 285 -8.45 -25.15 5.05
C SER A 285 -7.96 -26.61 5.08
N HIS A 286 -6.66 -26.84 5.22
CA HIS A 286 -6.07 -28.19 5.29
C HIS A 286 -6.26 -28.84 6.67
N ASP A 287 -6.27 -28.05 7.75
CA ASP A 287 -6.55 -28.55 9.11
C ASP A 287 -7.96 -29.15 9.23
N VAL A 288 -8.94 -28.60 8.51
CA VAL A 288 -10.31 -29.11 8.50
C VAL A 288 -10.41 -30.50 7.84
N GLN A 289 -9.50 -30.84 6.91
CA GLN A 289 -9.49 -32.16 6.28
C GLN A 289 -8.82 -33.24 7.15
N SER A 290 -7.88 -32.88 8.02
CA SER A 290 -7.18 -33.82 8.90
C SER A 290 -8.05 -34.36 10.05
N VAL A 291 -9.11 -33.63 10.43
CA VAL A 291 -10.03 -34.02 11.53
C VAL A 291 -11.15 -34.96 11.07
N ILE A 292 -11.30 -35.20 9.77
CA ILE A 292 -12.32 -36.10 9.19
C ILE A 292 -11.68 -37.41 8.66
N GLY A 293 -10.43 -37.69 9.05
CA GLY A 293 -9.72 -38.94 8.75
C GLY A 293 -9.84 -39.96 9.87
#